data_AF-A0A929KES1-F1
#
_entry.id   AF-A0A929KES1-F1
#
_cell.length_a   1.000
_cell.length_b   1.000
_cell.length_c   1.000
_cell.angle_alpha   90.00
_cell.angle_beta   90.00
_cell.angle_gamma   90.00
#
_symmetry.space_group_name_H-M   'P 1'
#
loop_
_entity.id
_entity.type
_entity.pdbx_description
1 polymer ?
#
loop_
_entity_poly.entity_id
_entity_poly.type
_entity_poly.pdbx_seq_one_letter_code
_entity_poly.pdbx_strand_id
1 'polypeptide(L)'
;MNREEDNEKGKVLLTDFYTKISDGDFEKIDKIVSDSLKQIAGPDGLSKLLKSINNKIGRYKSYTIEDHYTRCFTGKKNETDYFYKLKVVYDKGITDEVIRFTKQNNGAEGKINSYHAYSDLLLK
;
A
#
# COMPACT_ATOMS: atom_id res chain seq x y z
N MET A 1 8.97 14.83 -18.08
CA MET A 1 8.84 13.69 -17.16
C MET A 1 7.43 13.14 -17.35
N ASN A 2 7.32 11.91 -17.86
CA ASN A 2 6.08 11.37 -18.40
C ASN A 2 5.21 10.83 -17.25
N ARG A 3 4.22 11.61 -16.80
CA ARG A 3 3.40 11.30 -15.61
C ARG A 3 2.71 9.94 -15.71
N GLU A 4 2.41 9.50 -16.92
CA GLU A 4 1.76 8.22 -17.20
C GLU A 4 2.70 7.03 -16.93
N GLU A 5 3.95 7.09 -17.38
CA GLU A 5 4.95 6.05 -17.10
C GLU A 5 5.27 5.91 -15.61
N ASP A 6 5.29 7.02 -14.86
CA ASP A 6 5.52 6.95 -13.43
C ASP A 6 4.31 6.34 -12.70
N ASN A 7 3.09 6.62 -13.15
CA ASN A 7 1.91 5.97 -12.59
C ASN A 7 1.89 4.45 -12.83
N GLU A 8 2.31 3.99 -14.01
CA GLU A 8 2.41 2.55 -14.30
C GLU A 8 3.38 1.84 -13.34
N LYS A 9 4.52 2.47 -13.00
CA LYS A 9 5.44 1.93 -11.98
C LYS A 9 4.76 1.82 -10.60
N GLY A 10 3.98 2.82 -10.22
CA GLY A 10 3.22 2.79 -8.96
C GLY A 10 2.14 1.70 -8.96
N LYS A 11 1.45 1.47 -10.09
CA LYS A 11 0.46 0.39 -10.23
C LYS A 11 1.09 -1.00 -10.13
N VAL A 12 2.33 -1.18 -10.59
CA VAL A 12 3.06 -2.44 -10.39
C VAL A 12 3.29 -2.70 -8.90
N LEU A 13 3.71 -1.69 -8.14
CA LEU A 13 3.87 -1.81 -6.67
C LEU A 13 2.54 -2.10 -5.97
N LEU A 14 1.47 -1.43 -6.42
CA LEU A 14 0.12 -1.63 -5.89
C LEU A 14 -0.38 -3.06 -6.15
N THR A 15 -0.18 -3.55 -7.37
CA THR A 15 -0.57 -4.91 -7.77
C THR A 15 0.21 -5.94 -6.96
N ASP A 16 1.53 -5.77 -6.85
CA ASP A 16 2.42 -6.65 -6.08
C ASP A 16 2.05 -6.70 -4.58
N PHE A 17 1.57 -5.59 -4.03
CA PHE A 17 1.05 -5.51 -2.67
C PHE A 17 -0.25 -6.32 -2.50
N TYR A 18 -1.26 -6.09 -3.35
CA TYR A 18 -2.54 -6.81 -3.23
C TYR A 18 -2.45 -8.29 -3.66
N THR A 19 -1.51 -8.67 -4.52
CA THR A 19 -1.19 -10.08 -4.79
C THR A 19 -0.73 -10.78 -3.51
N LYS A 20 0.18 -10.18 -2.73
CA LYS A 20 0.60 -10.74 -1.44
C LYS A 20 -0.54 -10.85 -0.43
N ILE A 21 -1.43 -9.86 -0.40
CA ILE A 21 -2.64 -9.92 0.45
C ILE A 21 -3.54 -11.08 0.01
N SER A 22 -3.79 -11.22 -1.30
CA SER A 22 -4.59 -12.29 -1.87
C SER A 22 -4.02 -13.68 -1.56
N ASP A 23 -2.70 -13.82 -1.63
CA ASP A 23 -1.98 -15.07 -1.34
C ASP A 23 -1.87 -15.34 0.18
N GLY A 24 -2.25 -14.39 1.03
CA GLY A 24 -2.08 -14.47 2.48
C GLY A 24 -0.62 -14.33 2.95
N ASP A 25 0.27 -13.88 2.07
CA ASP A 25 1.71 -13.76 2.30
C ASP A 25 2.08 -12.43 2.96
N PHE A 26 1.48 -12.22 4.15
CA PHE A 26 1.64 -10.97 4.89
C PHE A 26 3.07 -10.74 5.39
N GLU A 27 3.87 -11.80 5.58
CA GLU A 27 5.26 -11.68 6.03
C GLU A 27 6.17 -11.08 4.95
N LYS A 28 5.88 -11.33 3.67
CA LYS A 28 6.59 -10.66 2.57
C LYS A 28 6.26 -9.18 2.47
N ILE A 29 5.13 -8.73 3.01
CA ILE A 29 4.77 -7.31 3.03
C ILE A 29 5.73 -6.53 3.94
N ASP A 30 6.09 -7.07 5.10
CA ASP A 30 7.00 -6.39 6.04
C ASP A 30 8.40 -6.13 5.45
N LYS A 31 8.82 -6.91 4.44
CA LYS A 31 10.08 -6.71 3.72
C LYS A 31 10.08 -5.43 2.87
N ILE A 32 8.92 -5.05 2.35
CA ILE A 32 8.74 -3.86 1.51
C ILE A 32 8.23 -2.65 2.29
N VAL A 33 8.05 -2.75 3.60
CA VAL A 33 7.71 -1.61 4.46
C VAL A 33 8.94 -0.74 4.71
N SER A 34 8.78 0.58 4.59
CA SER A 34 9.83 1.57 4.88
C SER A 34 10.27 1.53 6.34
N ASP A 35 11.54 1.87 6.58
CA ASP A 35 12.08 1.90 7.95
C ASP A 35 11.37 2.95 8.81
N SER A 36 10.98 4.08 8.21
CA SER A 36 10.16 5.11 8.85
C SER A 36 8.81 4.56 9.34
N LEU A 37 8.11 3.78 8.51
CA LEU A 37 6.84 3.18 8.91
C LEU A 37 7.05 2.10 9.98
N LYS A 38 8.14 1.31 9.88
CA LYS A 38 8.51 0.32 10.93
C LYS A 38 8.82 0.98 12.27
N GLN A 39 9.44 2.15 12.28
CA GLN A 39 9.71 2.89 13.52
C GLN A 39 8.42 3.34 14.22
N ILE A 40 7.36 3.61 13.46
CA ILE A 40 6.07 4.07 14.01
C ILE A 40 5.16 2.89 14.39
N ALA A 41 4.98 1.93 13.48
CA ALA A 41 4.03 0.83 13.64
C ALA A 41 4.64 -0.46 14.23
N GLY A 42 5.97 -0.51 14.36
CA GLY A 42 6.73 -1.72 14.66
C GLY A 42 7.12 -2.50 13.39
N PRO A 43 8.08 -3.43 13.50
CA PRO A 43 8.64 -4.17 12.36
C PRO A 43 7.61 -5.01 11.58
N ASP A 44 6.57 -5.50 12.27
CA ASP A 44 5.47 -6.28 11.69
C ASP A 44 4.11 -5.57 11.79
N GLY A 45 4.12 -4.24 12.00
CA GLY A 45 2.91 -3.48 12.29
C GLY A 45 1.88 -3.58 11.15
N LEU A 46 2.36 -3.47 9.90
CA LEU A 46 1.50 -3.52 8.73
C LEU A 46 0.94 -4.92 8.49
N SER A 47 1.77 -5.97 8.54
CA SER A 47 1.28 -7.35 8.36
C SER A 47 0.27 -7.75 9.44
N LYS A 48 0.48 -7.32 10.70
CA LYS A 48 -0.50 -7.52 11.80
C LYS A 48 -1.82 -6.81 11.52
N LEU A 49 -1.78 -5.56 11.06
CA LEU A 49 -2.98 -4.82 10.67
C LEU A 49 -3.75 -5.54 9.55
N LEU A 50 -3.06 -5.93 8.48
CA LEU A 50 -3.67 -6.62 7.34
C LEU A 50 -4.25 -7.99 7.72
N LYS A 51 -3.55 -8.76 8.56
CA LYS A 51 -4.09 -9.99 9.15
C LYS A 51 -5.35 -9.73 9.97
N SER A 52 -5.37 -8.64 10.76
CA SER A 52 -6.55 -8.24 11.53
C SER A 52 -7.73 -7.86 10.62
N ILE A 53 -7.49 -7.10 9.55
CA ILE A 53 -8.50 -6.77 8.53
C ILE A 53 -9.05 -8.07 7.94
N ASN A 54 -8.17 -8.95 7.44
CA ASN A 54 -8.54 -10.22 6.84
C ASN A 54 -9.37 -11.12 7.79
N ASN A 55 -9.02 -11.15 9.08
CA ASN A 55 -9.78 -11.91 10.09
C ASN A 55 -11.16 -11.30 10.37
N LYS A 56 -11.26 -9.97 10.41
CA LYS A 56 -12.53 -9.27 10.70
C LYS A 56 -13.49 -9.32 9.51
N ILE A 57 -13.02 -8.92 8.33
CA ILE A 57 -13.86 -8.67 7.16
C ILE A 57 -13.68 -9.67 6.01
N GLY A 58 -12.87 -10.70 6.23
CA GLY A 58 -12.64 -11.80 5.30
C GLY A 58 -11.56 -11.51 4.27
N ARG A 59 -11.47 -12.37 3.25
CA ARG A 59 -10.41 -12.35 2.24
C ARG A 59 -10.63 -11.24 1.22
N TYR A 60 -9.52 -10.65 0.79
CA TYR A 60 -9.47 -9.72 -0.33
C TYR A 60 -10.04 -10.36 -1.61
N LYS A 61 -10.74 -9.56 -2.42
CA LYS A 61 -11.27 -9.95 -3.74
C LYS A 61 -10.73 -9.08 -4.86
N SER A 62 -10.86 -7.77 -4.71
CA SER A 62 -10.49 -6.80 -5.74
C SER A 62 -10.29 -5.42 -5.13
N TYR A 63 -9.68 -4.51 -5.89
CA TYR A 63 -9.65 -3.09 -5.57
C TYR A 63 -10.06 -2.27 -6.80
N THR A 64 -10.54 -1.05 -6.57
CA THR A 64 -10.73 0.00 -7.57
C THR A 64 -9.95 1.23 -7.13
N ILE A 65 -9.21 1.85 -8.06
CA ILE A 65 -8.51 3.11 -7.80
C ILE A 65 -9.52 4.25 -7.96
N GLU A 66 -9.90 4.86 -6.84
CA GLU A 66 -10.81 6.02 -6.82
C GLU A 66 -10.07 7.31 -7.17
N ASP A 67 -8.83 7.44 -6.70
CA ASP A 67 -7.99 8.61 -6.89
C ASP A 67 -6.52 8.21 -6.79
N HIS A 68 -5.66 8.89 -7.55
CA HIS A 68 -4.23 8.69 -7.48
C HIS A 68 -3.48 9.97 -7.79
N TYR A 69 -2.31 10.13 -7.17
CA TYR A 69 -1.38 11.16 -7.57
C TYR A 69 0.06 10.73 -7.36
N THR A 70 0.93 11.23 -8.24
CA THR A 70 2.37 10.97 -8.19
C THR A 70 3.08 12.28 -7.88
N ARG A 71 3.99 12.27 -6.91
CA ARG A 71 4.80 13.42 -6.56
C ARG A 71 6.28 13.07 -6.67
N CYS A 72 6.98 13.72 -7.58
CA CYS A 72 8.42 13.58 -7.73
C CYS A 72 9.13 14.72 -7.00
N PHE A 73 10.10 14.36 -6.19
CA PHE A 73 10.98 15.27 -5.47
C PHE A 73 12.34 15.25 -6.17
N THR A 74 12.73 16.39 -6.71
CA THR A 74 14.04 16.59 -7.34
C THR A 74 14.88 17.46 -6.41
N GLY A 75 16.07 16.99 -6.02
CA GLY A 75 16.93 17.69 -5.07
C GLY A 75 17.96 16.79 -4.39
N LYS A 76 18.30 17.09 -3.12
CA LYS A 76 19.28 16.30 -2.35
C LYS A 76 18.86 14.84 -2.10
N LYS A 77 17.55 14.57 -2.12
CA LYS A 77 16.97 13.22 -2.14
C LYS A 77 16.03 13.14 -3.34
N ASN A 78 16.46 12.40 -4.36
CA ASN A 78 15.63 12.14 -5.53
C ASN A 78 14.69 10.98 -5.21
N GLU A 79 13.42 11.28 -5.00
CA GLU A 79 12.40 10.28 -4.66
C GLU A 79 11.09 10.55 -5.40
N THR A 80 10.32 9.50 -5.61
CA THR A 80 9.00 9.54 -6.20
C THR A 80 8.02 8.89 -5.24
N ASP A 81 6.97 9.63 -4.89
CA ASP A 81 5.84 9.12 -4.14
C ASP A 81 4.68 8.77 -5.06
N TYR A 82 4.07 7.62 -4.80
CA TYR A 82 2.84 7.15 -5.42
C TYR A 82 1.76 7.04 -4.35
N PHE A 83 0.69 7.81 -4.51
CA PHE A 83 -0.44 7.81 -3.59
C PHE A 83 -1.67 7.25 -4.29
N TYR A 84 -2.36 6.35 -3.60
CA TYR A 84 -3.59 5.73 -4.08
C TYR A 84 -4.68 5.81 -3.01
N LYS A 85 -5.86 6.26 -3.40
CA LYS A 85 -7.11 6.05 -2.65
C LYS A 85 -7.91 4.98 -3.37
N LEU A 86 -8.38 4.01 -2.61
CA LEU A 86 -8.87 2.75 -3.13
C LEU A 86 -10.19 2.39 -2.48
N LYS A 87 -11.11 1.81 -3.26
CA LYS A 87 -12.19 0.97 -2.75
C LYS A 87 -11.75 -0.48 -2.83
N VAL A 88 -11.61 -1.14 -1.69
CA VAL A 88 -11.13 -2.52 -1.62
C VAL A 88 -12.28 -3.42 -1.18
N VAL A 89 -12.54 -4.46 -1.97
CA VAL A 89 -13.62 -5.42 -1.75
C VAL A 89 -13.06 -6.64 -1.03
N TYR A 90 -13.66 -6.94 0.13
CA TYR A 90 -13.43 -8.14 0.93
C TYR A 90 -14.70 -9.00 0.99
N ASP A 91 -14.63 -10.22 1.51
CA ASP A 91 -15.79 -11.13 1.63
C ASP A 91 -17.01 -10.48 2.31
N LYS A 92 -16.79 -9.68 3.37
CA LYS A 92 -17.88 -9.11 4.19
C LYS A 92 -18.25 -7.67 3.84
N GLY A 93 -17.57 -7.05 2.87
CA GLY A 93 -17.88 -5.70 2.43
C GLY A 93 -16.69 -4.94 1.86
N ILE A 94 -16.85 -3.62 1.79
CA ILE A 94 -15.89 -2.72 1.14
C ILE A 94 -15.20 -1.86 2.21
N THR A 95 -13.91 -1.60 2.01
CA THR A 95 -13.14 -0.63 2.79
C THR A 95 -12.57 0.44 1.89
N ASP A 96 -12.49 1.67 2.42
CA ASP A 96 -11.76 2.75 1.75
C ASP A 96 -10.31 2.70 2.27
N GLU A 97 -9.36 2.41 1.40
CA GLU A 97 -7.93 2.27 1.74
C GLU A 97 -7.10 3.39 1.11
N VAL A 98 -6.10 3.87 1.84
CA VAL A 98 -5.14 4.85 1.35
C VAL A 98 -3.73 4.29 1.55
N ILE A 99 -3.00 4.14 0.45
CA ILE A 99 -1.62 3.63 0.47
C ILE A 99 -0.68 4.60 -0.22
N ARG A 100 0.51 4.74 0.37
CA ARG A 100 1.63 5.51 -0.20
C ARG A 100 2.83 4.61 -0.37
N PHE A 101 3.36 4.58 -1.58
CA PHE A 101 4.67 4.02 -1.89
C PHE A 101 5.67 5.13 -2.12
N THR A 102 6.91 4.92 -1.70
CA THR A 102 8.03 5.81 -1.99
C THR A 102 9.13 5.00 -2.67
N LYS A 103 9.57 5.47 -3.84
CA LYS A 103 10.72 4.91 -4.56
C LYS A 103 11.83 5.95 -4.63
N GLN A 104 13.02 5.60 -4.16
CA GLN A 104 14.19 6.43 -4.42
C GLN A 104 14.59 6.29 -5.88
N ASN A 105 14.90 7.38 -6.57
CA ASN A 105 15.20 7.34 -8.01
C ASN A 105 16.47 6.52 -8.33
N ASN A 106 17.35 6.33 -7.35
CA ASN A 106 18.56 5.51 -7.45
C ASN A 106 18.38 4.11 -6.81
N GLY A 107 17.20 3.83 -6.24
CA GLY A 107 16.86 2.56 -5.61
C GLY A 107 16.01 1.68 -6.53
N ALA A 108 16.24 0.36 -6.46
CA ALA A 108 15.49 -0.60 -7.28
C ALA A 108 14.03 -0.76 -6.82
N GLU A 109 13.77 -0.67 -5.52
CA GLU A 109 12.51 -1.12 -4.91
C GLU A 109 11.69 0.04 -4.33
N GLY A 110 10.38 0.05 -4.61
CA GLY A 110 9.43 0.94 -3.95
C GLY A 110 9.06 0.38 -2.58
N LYS A 111 9.08 1.23 -1.55
CA LYS A 111 8.70 0.85 -0.18
C LYS A 111 7.35 1.44 0.22
N ILE A 112 6.59 0.73 1.05
CA ILE A 112 5.35 1.24 1.66
C ILE A 112 5.73 2.23 2.76
N ASN A 113 5.32 3.48 2.59
CA ASN A 113 5.60 4.55 3.54
C ASN A 113 4.39 4.89 4.42
N SER A 114 3.17 4.59 3.96
CA SER A 114 1.94 4.81 4.72
C SER A 114 0.85 3.87 4.23
N TYR A 115 0.02 3.40 5.16
CA TYR A 115 -1.19 2.62 4.87
C TYR A 115 -2.27 2.94 5.89
N HIS A 116 -3.48 3.21 5.40
CA HIS A 116 -4.67 3.42 6.22
C HIS A 116 -5.85 2.66 5.61
N ALA A 117 -6.67 2.05 6.45
CA ALA A 117 -7.92 1.41 6.05
C ALA A 117 -9.06 1.97 6.90
N TYR A 118 -10.10 2.46 6.25
CA TYR A 118 -11.30 3.02 6.86
C TYR A 118 -12.50 2.17 6.48
N SER A 119 -13.21 1.67 7.49
CA SER A 119 -14.50 1.01 7.32
C SER A 119 -15.18 0.84 8.67
N ASP A 120 -16.49 1.06 8.73
CA ASP A 120 -17.32 0.74 9.90
C ASP A 120 -17.24 -0.75 10.26
N LEU A 121 -16.89 -1.61 9.28
CA LEU A 121 -16.71 -3.04 9.47
C LEU A 121 -15.49 -3.38 10.34
N LEU A 122 -14.53 -2.46 10.48
CA LEU A 122 -13.33 -2.64 11.31
C LEU A 122 -13.56 -2.24 12.78
N LEU A 123 -14.63 -1.48 13.07
CA LEU A 123 -15.00 -1.02 14.42
C LEU A 123 -15.87 -2.02 15.19
N LYS A 124 -16.45 -3.01 14.50
CA LYS A 124 -17.18 -4.13 15.10
C LYS A 124 -16.24 -5.24 15.56
#